data_AF-A0A3S4R663-F1
#
_entry.id   AF-A0A3S4R663-F1
#
_cell.length_a   1.000
_cell.length_b   1.000
_cell.length_c   1.000
_cell.angle_alpha   90.00
_cell.angle_beta   90.00
_cell.angle_gamma   90.00
#
_symmetry.space_group_name_H-M   'P 1'
#
loop_
_entity.id
_entity.type
_entity.pdbx_description
1 polymer ?
#
loop_
_entity_poly.entity_id
_entity_poly.type
_entity_poly.pdbx_seq_one_letter_code
_entity_poly.pdbx_strand_id
1 'polypeptide(L)'
;MLKNSKFCIAGAAWLLVLLSGCKPQAETQILTIDDTPKQEEQAESPTYKNKKDSCPRLVQKKVGSTQVLRQDSMTGKSCDYFIYPYIGDTVQASVSDSRISLTLVRPNWHDFANGSYQVSDNGRHVIRLQYDAFGSKPPVMDYVIEIDIQPAVN
;
A
#
# COMPACT_ATOMS: atom_id res chain seq x y z
N MET A 1 4.95 58.12 -1.13
CA MET A 1 4.74 58.50 0.29
C MET A 1 5.31 57.40 1.17
N LEU A 2 6.38 57.73 1.90
CA LEU A 2 7.07 56.93 2.91
C LEU A 2 6.32 56.94 4.26
N LYS A 3 6.37 55.84 5.01
CA LYS A 3 6.74 55.76 6.46
C LYS A 3 6.54 54.33 6.97
N ASN A 4 7.63 53.60 7.25
CA ASN A 4 8.29 53.42 8.57
C ASN A 4 7.56 52.37 9.45
N SER A 5 8.10 51.15 9.61
CA SER A 5 9.25 50.75 10.46
C SER A 5 8.89 50.66 11.95
N LYS A 6 9.14 49.49 12.55
CA LYS A 6 9.71 49.33 13.91
C LYS A 6 10.18 47.88 14.14
N PHE A 7 11.50 47.73 14.08
CA PHE A 7 12.27 46.71 14.77
C PHE A 7 12.09 46.86 16.30
N CYS A 8 12.02 45.75 17.02
CA CYS A 8 12.45 45.66 18.41
C CYS A 8 13.26 44.38 18.60
N ILE A 9 14.57 44.57 18.70
CA ILE A 9 15.54 43.64 19.30
C ILE A 9 15.53 43.94 20.80
N ALA A 10 15.38 42.91 21.64
CA ALA A 10 16.01 42.81 22.96
C ALA A 10 15.60 41.49 23.63
N GLY A 11 16.56 40.77 24.21
CA GLY A 11 16.27 39.72 25.19
C GLY A 11 17.16 38.49 25.08
N ALA A 12 18.44 38.64 25.40
CA ALA A 12 19.31 37.52 25.72
C ALA A 12 18.83 36.86 27.03
N ALA A 13 18.68 35.54 27.04
CA ALA A 13 18.78 34.73 28.25
C ALA A 13 19.23 33.32 27.86
N TRP A 14 20.43 33.00 28.34
CA TRP A 14 21.04 31.68 28.30
C TRP A 14 20.12 30.60 28.88
N LEU A 15 20.04 29.46 28.21
CA LEU A 15 19.80 28.18 28.88
C LEU A 15 20.75 27.13 28.30
N LEU A 16 21.82 26.87 29.04
CA LEU A 16 22.69 25.70 28.90
C LEU A 16 21.85 24.44 29.18
N VAL A 17 21.51 23.68 28.15
CA VAL A 17 21.09 22.29 28.33
C VAL A 17 22.32 21.42 28.12
N LEU A 18 22.74 20.80 29.22
CA LEU A 18 23.83 19.85 29.31
C LEU A 18 23.58 18.69 28.33
N LEU A 19 24.42 18.57 27.31
CA LEU A 19 24.60 17.32 26.58
C LEU A 19 25.30 16.34 27.53
N SER A 20 24.52 15.59 28.30
CA SER A 20 25.02 14.38 28.95
C SER A 20 25.41 13.40 27.86
N GLY A 21 26.73 13.27 27.63
CA GLY A 21 27.28 12.34 26.67
C GLY A 21 26.90 10.90 27.01
N CYS A 22 26.25 10.22 26.07
CA CYS A 22 26.26 8.76 26.03
C CYS A 22 27.65 8.33 25.55
N LYS A 23 28.48 7.85 26.49
CA LYS A 23 29.65 7.03 26.15
C LYS A 23 29.17 5.72 25.52
N PRO A 24 29.80 5.24 24.43
CA PRO A 24 29.61 3.88 23.97
C PRO A 24 30.41 2.94 24.89
N GLN A 25 29.70 2.13 25.67
CA GLN A 25 30.31 1.02 26.40
C GLN A 25 30.25 -0.21 25.49
N ALA A 26 31.38 -0.48 24.84
CA ALA A 26 31.64 -1.77 24.22
C ALA A 26 31.96 -2.75 25.36
N GLU A 27 31.05 -3.69 25.62
CA GLU A 27 31.37 -4.91 26.35
C GLU A 27 31.20 -6.09 25.41
N THR A 28 32.35 -6.57 24.94
CA THR A 28 32.53 -7.86 24.32
C THR A 28 32.22 -8.94 25.35
N GLN A 29 31.16 -9.70 25.13
CA GLN A 29 30.98 -11.00 25.79
C GLN A 29 31.07 -12.09 24.73
N ILE A 30 32.15 -12.86 24.83
CA ILE A 30 32.38 -14.10 24.09
C ILE A 30 31.39 -15.13 24.63
N LEU A 31 30.54 -15.69 23.78
CA LEU A 31 29.87 -16.96 24.08
C LEU A 31 29.91 -17.87 22.85
N THR A 32 30.74 -18.90 23.00
CA THR A 32 30.70 -20.25 22.42
C THR A 32 29.82 -20.50 21.18
N ILE A 33 30.51 -20.83 20.09
CA ILE A 33 29.99 -21.52 18.91
C ILE A 33 29.58 -22.94 19.35
N ASP A 34 28.30 -23.27 19.24
CA ASP A 34 27.81 -24.64 19.26
C ASP A 34 27.07 -24.87 17.94
N ASP A 35 27.75 -25.57 17.03
CA ASP A 35 27.24 -25.98 15.73
C ASP A 35 26.27 -27.16 15.91
N THR A 36 24.98 -26.96 15.68
CA THR A 36 24.07 -28.04 15.29
C THR A 36 22.92 -27.48 14.46
N PRO A 37 22.73 -27.90 13.19
CA PRO A 37 21.63 -27.44 12.36
C PRO A 37 20.39 -28.27 12.67
N LYS A 38 19.32 -27.63 13.13
CA LYS A 38 17.98 -28.21 13.15
C LYS A 38 17.02 -27.26 12.43
N GLN A 39 16.87 -27.49 11.12
CA GLN A 39 15.73 -26.99 10.37
C GLN A 39 14.50 -27.77 10.82
N GLU A 40 13.60 -27.12 11.54
CA GLU A 40 12.18 -27.40 11.43
C GLU A 40 11.52 -26.08 11.02
N GLU A 41 11.27 -26.00 9.72
CA GLU A 41 10.44 -25.00 9.06
C GLU A 41 9.00 -25.18 9.55
N GLN A 42 8.70 -24.57 10.70
CA GLN A 42 7.34 -24.37 11.13
C GLN A 42 6.89 -23.05 10.50
N ALA A 43 6.23 -23.16 9.34
CA ALA A 43 5.60 -22.05 8.66
C ALA A 43 4.68 -21.31 9.65
N GLU A 44 5.18 -20.19 10.16
CA GLU A 44 4.40 -19.26 10.97
C GLU A 44 3.36 -18.65 10.04
N SER A 45 2.17 -19.24 10.07
CA SER A 45 0.97 -18.69 9.46
C SER A 45 0.87 -17.22 9.89
N PRO A 46 0.88 -16.25 8.95
CA PRO A 46 0.82 -14.85 9.33
C PRO A 46 -0.48 -14.64 10.10
N THR A 47 -0.34 -14.37 11.40
CA THR A 47 -1.44 -14.03 12.27
C THR A 47 -2.13 -12.81 11.67
N TYR A 48 -3.34 -13.01 11.15
CA TYR A 48 -4.21 -11.97 10.63
C TYR A 48 -4.53 -11.00 11.77
N LYS A 49 -3.68 -10.00 11.96
CA LYS A 49 -4.01 -8.83 12.77
C LYS A 49 -5.19 -8.17 12.07
N ASN A 50 -6.38 -8.30 12.64
CA ASN A 50 -7.64 -7.68 12.24
C ASN A 50 -7.42 -6.28 11.65
N LYS A 51 -7.16 -6.23 10.34
CA LYS A 51 -6.91 -5.00 9.61
C LYS A 51 -8.30 -4.47 9.33
N LYS A 52 -8.72 -3.51 10.15
CA LYS A 52 -9.98 -2.74 10.04
C LYS A 52 -10.37 -2.59 8.56
N ASP A 53 -11.61 -2.92 8.21
CA ASP A 53 -12.11 -2.83 6.83
C ASP A 53 -11.84 -1.41 6.30
N SER A 54 -10.85 -1.31 5.43
CA SER A 54 -10.20 -0.05 5.02
C SER A 54 -10.49 0.24 3.55
N CYS A 55 -11.70 -0.06 3.11
CA CYS A 55 -12.20 0.35 1.81
C CYS A 55 -12.68 1.81 1.88
N PRO A 56 -12.29 2.69 0.92
CA PRO A 56 -11.47 2.43 -0.26
C PRO A 56 -9.95 2.43 0.01
N ARG A 57 -9.18 1.81 -0.90
CA ARG A 57 -7.73 1.61 -0.79
C ARG A 57 -6.96 2.39 -1.84
N LEU A 58 -5.87 3.01 -1.43
CA LEU A 58 -4.91 3.60 -2.35
C LEU A 58 -3.86 2.55 -2.75
N VAL A 59 -3.67 2.40 -4.06
CA VAL A 59 -2.64 1.57 -4.65
C VAL A 59 -1.45 2.44 -5.00
N GLN A 60 -0.29 2.11 -4.43
CA GLN A 60 0.97 2.74 -4.78
C GLN A 60 1.92 1.63 -5.21
N LYS A 61 2.41 1.72 -6.44
CA LYS A 61 3.45 0.84 -6.95
C LYS A 61 4.80 1.21 -6.31
N LYS A 62 5.66 0.21 -6.12
CA LYS A 62 7.06 0.46 -5.77
C LYS A 62 7.77 1.09 -6.97
N VAL A 63 8.76 1.93 -6.71
CA VAL A 63 9.61 2.51 -7.77
C VAL A 63 10.26 1.36 -8.55
N GLY A 64 10.17 1.41 -9.89
CA GLY A 64 10.70 0.36 -10.77
C GLY A 64 9.83 -0.88 -10.91
N SER A 65 8.70 -0.99 -10.21
CA SER A 65 7.72 -2.07 -10.39
C SER A 65 6.52 -1.60 -11.21
N THR A 66 5.98 -2.47 -12.06
CA THR A 66 4.68 -2.28 -12.71
C THR A 66 3.55 -2.93 -11.92
N GLN A 67 3.89 -3.98 -11.17
CA GLN A 67 2.95 -4.81 -10.43
C GLN A 67 2.74 -4.34 -8.99
N VAL A 68 1.49 -4.46 -8.54
CA VAL A 68 1.07 -4.42 -7.15
C VAL A 68 0.38 -5.73 -6.80
N LEU A 69 0.99 -6.48 -5.89
CA LEU A 69 0.44 -7.70 -5.32
C LEU A 69 0.14 -7.48 -3.83
N ARG A 70 -1.11 -7.70 -3.40
CA ARG A 70 -1.52 -7.51 -2.00
C ARG A 70 -2.45 -8.62 -1.54
N GLN A 71 -2.21 -9.10 -0.33
CA GLN A 71 -3.16 -9.90 0.42
C GLN A 71 -3.98 -8.98 1.33
N ASP A 72 -5.29 -9.09 1.23
CA ASP A 72 -6.24 -8.12 1.77
C ASP A 72 -7.56 -8.84 2.10
N SER A 73 -8.45 -8.14 2.81
CA SER A 73 -9.78 -8.67 3.19
C SER A 73 -10.88 -7.64 2.90
N MET A 74 -12.11 -8.05 2.64
CA MET A 74 -13.27 -7.15 2.59
C MET A 74 -14.40 -7.64 3.49
N THR A 75 -15.00 -6.74 4.27
CA THR A 75 -16.21 -7.05 5.06
C THR A 75 -17.48 -6.57 4.35
N GLY A 76 -17.38 -5.46 3.61
CA GLY A 76 -18.42 -5.01 2.68
C GLY A 76 -18.63 -5.91 1.46
N LYS A 77 -19.71 -5.64 0.71
CA LYS A 77 -19.98 -6.29 -0.59
C LYS A 77 -19.05 -5.83 -1.70
N SER A 78 -18.40 -4.68 -1.51
CA SER A 78 -17.50 -4.08 -2.48
C SER A 78 -16.31 -3.42 -1.81
N CYS A 79 -15.21 -3.30 -2.53
CA CYS A 79 -14.04 -2.50 -2.13
C CYS A 79 -13.46 -1.78 -3.34
N ASP A 80 -13.22 -0.48 -3.20
CA ASP A 80 -12.64 0.32 -4.28
C ASP A 80 -11.12 0.47 -4.09
N TYR A 81 -10.39 0.37 -5.19
CA TYR A 81 -8.95 0.55 -5.31
C TYR A 81 -8.66 1.73 -6.24
N PHE A 82 -7.91 2.71 -5.75
CA PHE A 82 -7.53 3.90 -6.51
C PHE A 82 -6.13 3.73 -7.09
N ILE A 83 -6.01 3.87 -8.42
CA ILE A 83 -4.74 3.89 -9.15
C ILE A 83 -4.61 5.18 -9.97
N TYR A 84 -3.38 5.53 -10.32
CA TYR A 84 -3.04 6.72 -11.11
C TYR A 84 -2.05 6.36 -12.23
N PRO A 85 -2.49 5.59 -13.25
CA PRO A 85 -1.67 5.31 -14.43
C PRO A 85 -1.55 6.55 -15.33
N TYR A 86 -0.60 6.53 -16.26
CA TYR A 86 -0.48 7.53 -17.31
C TYR A 86 -1.26 7.13 -18.56
N ILE A 87 -1.65 8.11 -19.39
CA ILE A 87 -2.25 7.84 -20.70
C ILE A 87 -1.28 7.00 -21.54
N GLY A 88 -1.82 5.96 -22.18
CA GLY A 88 -1.07 4.97 -22.96
C GLY A 88 -0.62 3.76 -22.15
N ASP A 89 -0.64 3.82 -20.82
CA ASP A 89 -0.39 2.63 -19.99
C ASP A 89 -1.46 1.56 -20.26
N THR A 90 -1.09 0.30 -20.07
CA THR A 90 -2.00 -0.84 -20.06
C THR A 90 -2.17 -1.34 -18.64
N VAL A 91 -3.40 -1.39 -18.15
CA VAL A 91 -3.75 -1.90 -16.82
C VAL A 91 -4.32 -3.30 -16.96
N GLN A 92 -3.75 -4.25 -16.24
CA GLN A 92 -4.29 -5.59 -16.02
C GLN A 92 -4.58 -5.75 -14.54
N ALA A 93 -5.64 -6.47 -14.20
CA ALA A 93 -5.94 -6.72 -12.81
C ALA A 93 -6.67 -8.06 -12.63
N SER A 94 -6.38 -8.74 -11.52
CA SER A 94 -6.96 -10.03 -11.17
C SER A 94 -7.17 -10.15 -9.67
N VAL A 95 -8.04 -11.07 -9.27
CA VAL A 95 -8.32 -11.40 -7.87
C VAL A 95 -8.36 -12.92 -7.70
N SER A 96 -7.84 -13.42 -6.57
CA SER A 96 -7.68 -14.85 -6.34
C SER A 96 -8.98 -15.61 -6.03
N ASP A 97 -10.04 -14.89 -5.63
CA ASP A 97 -11.33 -15.48 -5.27
C ASP A 97 -12.35 -15.23 -6.37
N SER A 98 -12.84 -16.30 -7.00
CA SER A 98 -13.77 -16.26 -8.13
C SER A 98 -15.17 -15.77 -7.79
N ARG A 99 -15.48 -15.56 -6.51
CA ARG A 99 -16.74 -14.96 -6.04
C ARG A 99 -16.71 -13.43 -6.04
N ILE A 100 -15.62 -12.85 -6.56
CA ILE A 100 -15.36 -11.42 -6.61
C ILE A 100 -15.13 -11.04 -8.07
N SER A 101 -16.00 -10.19 -8.59
CA SER A 101 -15.80 -9.51 -9.88
C SER A 101 -14.89 -8.30 -9.72
N LEU A 102 -14.20 -7.96 -10.81
CA LEU A 102 -13.25 -6.86 -10.87
C LEU A 102 -13.56 -5.95 -12.06
N THR A 103 -13.96 -4.71 -11.77
CA THR A 103 -14.36 -3.74 -12.80
C THR A 103 -13.68 -2.40 -12.61
N LEU A 104 -13.28 -1.74 -13.68
CA LEU A 104 -13.00 -0.31 -13.66
C LEU A 104 -14.34 0.42 -13.70
N VAL A 105 -14.60 1.29 -12.72
CA VAL A 105 -15.84 2.09 -12.67
C VAL A 105 -15.60 3.57 -12.96
N ARG A 106 -14.33 4.00 -13.02
CA ARG A 106 -13.90 5.33 -13.45
C ARG A 106 -12.51 5.29 -14.10
N PRO A 107 -12.24 6.12 -15.11
CA PRO A 107 -13.13 7.16 -15.66
C PRO A 107 -14.23 6.59 -16.57
N ASN A 108 -13.92 5.51 -17.29
CA ASN A 108 -14.86 4.76 -18.10
C ASN A 108 -15.05 3.37 -17.50
N TRP A 109 -16.20 2.76 -17.78
CA TRP A 109 -16.47 1.40 -17.34
C TRP A 109 -15.62 0.41 -18.14
N HIS A 110 -14.97 -0.53 -17.47
CA HIS A 110 -14.27 -1.66 -18.09
C HIS A 110 -14.39 -2.89 -17.21
N ASP A 111 -14.55 -4.06 -17.81
CA ASP A 111 -14.57 -5.34 -17.11
C ASP A 111 -13.25 -6.06 -17.35
N PHE A 112 -12.50 -6.31 -16.27
CA PHE A 112 -11.19 -6.97 -16.36
C PHE A 112 -11.31 -8.44 -16.73
N ALA A 113 -12.49 -9.06 -16.63
CA ALA A 113 -12.73 -10.38 -17.20
C ALA A 113 -12.64 -10.39 -18.74
N ASN A 114 -12.82 -9.23 -19.39
CA ASN A 114 -12.71 -9.06 -20.84
C ASN A 114 -11.30 -8.65 -21.30
N GLY A 115 -10.31 -8.68 -20.40
CA GLY A 115 -8.91 -8.41 -20.70
C GLY A 115 -8.41 -7.08 -20.15
N SER A 116 -7.30 -6.61 -20.72
CA SER A 116 -6.61 -5.40 -20.25
C SER A 116 -7.37 -4.12 -20.60
N TYR A 117 -7.12 -3.08 -19.80
CA TYR A 117 -7.64 -1.74 -20.04
C TYR A 117 -6.52 -0.84 -20.57
N GLN A 118 -6.74 -0.21 -21.72
CA GLN A 118 -5.86 0.86 -22.20
C GLN A 118 -6.28 2.19 -21.59
N VAL A 119 -5.32 2.89 -20.99
CA VAL A 119 -5.58 4.15 -20.30
C VAL A 119 -5.69 5.27 -21.32
N SER A 120 -6.92 5.76 -21.53
CA SER A 120 -7.24 6.88 -22.43
C SER A 120 -7.33 8.24 -21.74
N ASP A 121 -7.41 8.25 -20.42
CA ASP A 121 -7.78 9.43 -19.64
C ASP A 121 -6.77 9.67 -18.50
N ASN A 122 -6.59 10.93 -18.13
CA ASN A 122 -5.73 11.28 -17.01
C ASN A 122 -6.46 11.21 -15.66
N GLY A 123 -5.69 10.99 -14.61
CA GLY A 123 -6.15 11.13 -13.23
C GLY A 123 -6.59 9.81 -12.58
N ARG A 124 -7.47 9.92 -11.59
CA ARG A 124 -7.82 8.80 -10.72
C ARG A 124 -8.69 7.79 -11.45
N HIS A 125 -8.19 6.56 -11.51
CA HIS A 125 -8.90 5.38 -11.95
C HIS A 125 -9.37 4.60 -10.72
N VAL A 126 -10.57 4.03 -10.81
CA VAL A 126 -11.19 3.29 -9.68
C VAL A 126 -11.49 1.88 -10.13
N ILE A 127 -10.75 0.92 -9.59
CA ILE A 127 -11.04 -0.51 -9.74
C ILE A 127 -11.92 -0.92 -8.56
N ARG A 128 -13.09 -1.49 -8.84
CA ARG A 128 -14.04 -1.99 -7.85
C ARG A 128 -14.00 -3.51 -7.82
N LEU A 129 -13.77 -4.05 -6.64
CA LEU A 129 -14.05 -5.43 -6.30
C LEU A 129 -15.51 -5.50 -5.85
N GLN A 130 -16.24 -6.50 -6.32
CA GLN A 130 -17.65 -6.68 -5.98
C GLN A 130 -17.95 -8.17 -5.81
N TYR A 131 -18.50 -8.56 -4.65
CA TYR A 131 -19.01 -9.91 -4.47
C TYR A 131 -20.16 -10.17 -5.46
N ASP A 132 -20.03 -11.24 -6.26
CA ASP A 132 -20.92 -11.55 -7.38
C ASP A 132 -21.45 -13.00 -7.40
N ALA A 133 -21.06 -13.82 -6.41
CA ALA A 133 -21.49 -15.20 -6.34
C ALA A 133 -22.92 -15.37 -5.79
N PHE A 134 -23.53 -16.51 -6.09
CA PHE A 134 -24.81 -16.90 -5.52
C PHE A 134 -24.72 -17.16 -4.01
N GLY A 135 -25.72 -16.68 -3.27
CA GLY A 135 -25.84 -16.86 -1.83
C GLY A 135 -25.44 -15.64 -1.01
N SER A 136 -25.29 -15.84 0.30
CA SER A 136 -24.89 -14.76 1.22
C SER A 136 -23.38 -14.64 1.27
N LYS A 137 -22.87 -13.41 1.12
CA LYS A 137 -21.45 -13.12 1.32
C LYS A 137 -21.01 -13.52 2.74
N PRO A 138 -19.87 -14.22 2.90
CA PRO A 138 -19.24 -14.39 4.21
C PRO A 138 -18.94 -13.05 4.89
N PRO A 139 -18.95 -12.96 6.23
CA PRO A 139 -18.69 -11.71 6.96
C PRO A 139 -17.34 -11.08 6.60
N VAL A 140 -16.31 -11.90 6.44
CA VAL A 140 -14.97 -11.50 5.97
C VAL A 140 -14.62 -12.36 4.77
N MET A 141 -14.07 -11.73 3.74
CA MET A 141 -13.58 -12.37 2.52
C MET A 141 -12.13 -11.99 2.32
N ASP A 142 -11.22 -12.94 2.47
CA ASP A 142 -9.80 -12.75 2.18
C ASP A 142 -9.52 -13.03 0.71
N TYR A 143 -8.62 -12.24 0.12
CA TYR A 143 -8.22 -12.40 -1.27
C TYR A 143 -6.83 -11.83 -1.51
N VAL A 144 -6.22 -12.27 -2.60
CA VAL A 144 -5.05 -11.63 -3.19
C VAL A 144 -5.52 -10.85 -4.41
N ILE A 145 -5.16 -9.57 -4.47
CA ILE A 145 -5.36 -8.72 -5.64
C ILE A 145 -4.02 -8.47 -6.32
N GLU A 146 -4.01 -8.60 -7.64
CA GLU A 146 -2.89 -8.24 -8.49
C GLU A 146 -3.33 -7.13 -9.44
N ILE A 147 -2.54 -6.07 -9.54
CA ILE A 147 -2.73 -4.99 -10.50
C ILE A 147 -1.38 -4.74 -11.17
N ASP A 148 -1.32 -4.93 -12.49
CA ASP A 148 -0.14 -4.63 -13.30
C ASP A 148 -0.41 -3.39 -14.16
N ILE A 149 0.44 -2.37 -14.02
CA ILE A 149 0.36 -1.12 -14.78
C ILE A 149 1.61 -1.05 -15.67
N GLN A 150 1.45 -1.53 -16.89
CA GLN A 150 2.51 -1.63 -17.90
C GLN A 150 2.63 -0.29 -18.63
N PRO A 151 3.81 0.35 -18.63
CA PRO A 151 4.02 1.60 -19.36
C PRO A 151 3.80 1.44 -20.87
N ALA A 152 3.32 2.50 -21.52
CA ALA A 152 3.33 2.56 -22.99
C ALA A 152 4.75 2.31 -23.53
N VAL A 153 4.87 1.44 -24.53
CA VAL A 153 6.13 1.26 -25.27
C VAL A 153 6.25 2.43 -26.24
N ASN A 154 7.18 3.34 -25.97
CA ASN A 154 7.55 4.43 -26.87
C ASN A 154 8.75 4.04 -27.72
#